data_AF-A0A1Z7ZRW4-F1
#
_entry.id   AF-A0A1Z7ZRW4-F1
#
_cell.length_a   1.000
_cell.length_b   1.000
_cell.length_c   1.000
_cell.angle_alpha   90.00
_cell.angle_beta   90.00
_cell.angle_gamma   90.00
#
_symmetry.space_group_name_H-M   'P 1'
#
loop_
_entity.id
_entity.type
_entity.pdbx_description
1 polymer ?
#
loop_
_entity_poly.entity_id
_entity_poly.type
_entity_poly.pdbx_seq_one_letter_code
_entity_poly.pdbx_strand_id
1 'polypeptide(L)'
;MEHEIELEKASNANTPKHYTVYNCHTHTFTIDHVPNNFGKKVMPVLYQVITMKVVKWFYLNLTYRNNNYKRFLHKCHKVKHTFLDILKFTRVLYWLYTLILFFCNWLFKMLVNFLALGNLFSAQSKAAFKRFTTIGRYATYSKSGQRKVFDLLEKTYDANTKFVVLPMDMDYMEAGKPIANYMQQLEELLKVTSNNKGQILPFVFADPRRIVDPKINIDGFSYQNYMKRKLSKQHFHGIKLYPALGYFPFDKDLIETYKFAQEHQIPITTHCIEGTVFFRGKKNKEWNHHPILKYTKKKKEGPIPMPLPQTKNYDFTTNFSHPLNYHCLLDKDLLSSYLGEDVDLSKLKICLAHFGGSKEWKRYTEDNWNNYNNNISHSSRDKYFNQKIKNTLNHGSTRTIWWNASWLSIIYDLMIQYEGVYTDISFIIFNEELFPLLKYLLQDDKVKHKILFGTDYYVVAQKNTEKALFQNLRSYIGEDLFYMISHTNAKQFLSTSWKSY
;
A
#
# COMPACT_ATOMS: atom_id res chain seq x y z
N MET A 1 -32.74 8.34 38.42
CA MET A 1 -32.97 6.87 38.42
C MET A 1 -33.58 6.37 37.12
N GLU A 2 -34.85 6.63 36.75
CA GLU A 2 -35.39 6.11 35.47
C GLU A 2 -34.67 6.68 34.23
N HIS A 3 -34.27 7.95 34.28
CA HIS A 3 -33.50 8.59 33.20
C HIS A 3 -32.03 8.12 33.11
N GLU A 4 -31.46 7.58 34.20
CA GLU A 4 -30.13 6.96 34.22
C GLU A 4 -30.19 5.51 33.71
N ILE A 5 -31.28 4.80 34.02
CA ILE A 5 -31.53 3.43 33.53
C ILE A 5 -31.81 3.43 32.02
N GLU A 6 -32.41 4.48 31.46
CA GLU A 6 -32.55 4.66 30.00
C GLU A 6 -31.22 5.01 29.31
N LEU A 7 -30.33 5.76 29.96
CA LEU A 7 -28.99 6.04 29.43
C LEU A 7 -28.09 4.79 29.46
N GLU A 8 -28.24 3.93 30.48
CA GLU A 8 -27.56 2.62 30.56
C GLU A 8 -28.09 1.61 29.52
N LYS A 9 -29.39 1.66 29.20
CA LYS A 9 -29.98 0.82 28.14
C LYS A 9 -29.66 1.32 26.72
N ALA A 10 -29.38 2.61 26.55
CA ALA A 10 -28.87 3.18 25.30
C ALA A 10 -27.37 2.91 25.09
N SER A 11 -26.64 2.48 26.13
CA SER A 11 -25.18 2.20 26.08
C SER A 11 -24.84 0.71 26.03
N ASN A 12 -25.66 -0.14 25.40
CA ASN A 12 -25.28 -1.53 25.08
C ASN A 12 -24.21 -1.55 23.97
N ALA A 13 -23.05 -0.97 24.24
CA ALA A 13 -21.82 -1.21 23.49
C ALA A 13 -21.40 -2.65 23.75
N ASN A 14 -21.73 -3.52 22.80
CA ASN A 14 -21.45 -4.96 22.83
C ASN A 14 -19.95 -5.29 22.65
N THR A 15 -19.07 -4.29 22.70
CA THR A 15 -17.63 -4.44 22.48
C THR A 15 -16.94 -4.95 23.75
N PRO A 16 -16.25 -6.10 23.70
CA PRO A 16 -15.50 -6.60 24.85
C PRO A 16 -14.41 -5.61 25.28
N LYS A 17 -14.18 -5.47 26.60
CA LYS A 17 -13.08 -4.65 27.14
C LYS A 17 -11.70 -5.10 26.66
N HIS A 18 -11.55 -6.40 26.38
CA HIS A 18 -10.32 -7.00 25.86
C HIS A 18 -10.63 -7.88 24.66
N TYR A 19 -9.98 -7.58 23.53
CA TYR A 19 -10.07 -8.39 22.31
C TYR A 19 -8.75 -8.31 21.54
N THR A 20 -8.56 -9.25 20.61
CA THR A 20 -7.40 -9.24 19.72
C THR A 20 -7.60 -8.24 18.60
N VAL A 21 -6.72 -7.24 18.49
CA VAL A 21 -6.70 -6.33 17.34
C VAL A 21 -5.93 -7.00 16.21
N TYR A 22 -6.47 -7.02 15.00
CA TYR A 22 -5.79 -7.45 13.80
C TYR A 22 -5.50 -6.24 12.92
N ASN A 23 -4.22 -5.92 12.74
CA ASN A 23 -3.79 -4.99 11.69
C ASN A 23 -3.54 -5.81 10.42
N CYS A 24 -4.47 -5.74 9.47
CA CYS A 24 -4.48 -6.56 8.26
C CYS A 24 -3.50 -6.10 7.17
N HIS A 25 -2.76 -5.01 7.39
CA HIS A 25 -1.85 -4.47 6.37
C HIS A 25 -0.62 -3.81 6.99
N THR A 26 0.48 -4.55 7.03
CA THR A 26 1.80 -4.02 7.43
C THR A 26 2.91 -4.59 6.57
N HIS A 27 4.05 -3.93 6.56
CA HIS A 27 5.26 -4.27 5.85
C HIS A 27 6.46 -4.19 6.80
N THR A 28 7.35 -5.18 6.68
CA THR A 28 8.59 -5.24 7.46
C THR A 28 9.84 -5.16 6.60
N PHE A 29 9.71 -5.18 5.27
CA PHE A 29 10.84 -5.14 4.34
C PHE A 29 11.75 -3.93 4.62
N THR A 30 12.98 -3.99 4.13
CA THR A 30 14.00 -2.98 4.44
C THR A 30 14.59 -2.44 3.16
N ILE A 31 15.45 -1.43 3.28
CA ILE A 31 16.19 -0.89 2.14
C ILE A 31 16.97 -1.96 1.35
N ASP A 32 17.39 -3.05 2.01
CA ASP A 32 18.19 -4.10 1.38
C ASP A 32 17.36 -4.93 0.39
N HIS A 33 16.03 -4.93 0.58
CA HIS A 33 15.06 -5.56 -0.30
C HIS A 33 14.59 -4.65 -1.45
N VAL A 34 14.99 -3.37 -1.44
CA VAL A 34 14.59 -2.39 -2.44
C VAL A 34 15.68 -2.31 -3.52
N PRO A 35 15.33 -2.41 -4.82
CA PRO A 35 16.30 -2.30 -5.90
C PRO A 35 17.09 -0.98 -5.93
N ASN A 36 18.34 -1.05 -6.37
CA ASN A 36 19.25 0.11 -6.34
C ASN A 36 18.79 1.30 -7.20
N ASN A 37 18.12 1.05 -8.32
CA ASN A 37 17.63 2.09 -9.22
C ASN A 37 16.18 2.49 -8.92
N PHE A 38 15.66 2.17 -7.73
CA PHE A 38 14.31 2.56 -7.31
C PHE A 38 14.09 4.08 -7.39
N GLY A 39 15.12 4.89 -7.10
CA GLY A 39 15.12 6.36 -7.19
C GLY A 39 15.37 6.97 -8.56
N LYS A 40 15.63 6.15 -9.59
CA LYS A 40 16.09 6.62 -10.91
C LYS A 40 15.22 7.69 -11.56
N LYS A 41 13.90 7.61 -11.40
CA LYS A 41 12.94 8.59 -11.98
C LYS A 41 12.51 9.68 -11.02
N VAL A 42 12.89 9.61 -9.75
CA VAL A 42 12.57 10.64 -8.74
C VAL A 42 13.60 11.76 -8.76
N MET A 43 14.85 11.43 -9.08
CA MET A 43 15.92 12.39 -9.29
C MET A 43 16.66 12.10 -10.61
N PRO A 44 16.05 12.36 -11.78
CA PRO A 44 16.56 11.93 -13.09
C PRO A 44 17.96 12.44 -13.43
N VAL A 45 18.43 13.52 -12.79
CA VAL A 45 19.79 14.07 -12.99
C VAL A 45 20.80 13.52 -11.96
N LEU A 46 20.36 13.19 -10.74
CA LEU A 46 21.25 12.81 -9.64
C LEU A 46 21.22 11.31 -9.32
N TYR A 47 20.36 10.50 -9.97
CA TYR A 47 20.19 9.09 -9.61
C TYR A 47 21.42 8.21 -9.86
N GLN A 48 22.30 8.61 -10.80
CA GLN A 48 23.54 7.89 -11.06
C GLN A 48 24.48 7.95 -9.84
N VAL A 49 24.33 8.99 -9.02
CA VAL A 49 25.09 9.20 -7.78
C VAL A 49 24.26 8.80 -6.55
N ILE A 50 22.95 9.09 -6.52
CA ILE A 50 22.06 8.81 -5.38
C ILE A 50 21.35 7.46 -5.57
N THR A 51 22.12 6.37 -5.48
CA THR A 51 21.58 5.00 -5.43
C THR A 51 21.08 4.65 -4.02
N MET A 52 20.27 3.59 -3.87
CA MET A 52 19.86 3.11 -2.53
C MET A 52 21.07 2.75 -1.65
N LYS A 53 22.18 2.28 -2.24
CA LYS A 53 23.45 2.07 -1.53
C LYS A 53 24.02 3.37 -0.94
N VAL A 54 24.03 4.45 -1.72
CA VAL A 54 24.52 5.76 -1.25
C VAL A 54 23.61 6.33 -0.17
N VAL A 55 22.28 6.19 -0.31
CA VAL A 55 21.33 6.56 0.74
C VAL A 55 21.60 5.77 2.02
N LYS A 56 21.77 4.44 1.93
CA LYS A 56 22.12 3.60 3.08
C LYS A 56 23.43 4.06 3.74
N TRP A 57 24.48 4.30 2.94
CA TRP A 57 25.77 4.77 3.45
C TRP A 57 25.64 6.12 4.16
N PHE A 58 24.92 7.09 3.58
CA PHE A 58 24.68 8.39 4.19
C PHE A 58 24.00 8.24 5.56
N TYR A 59 22.92 7.45 5.64
CA TYR A 59 22.18 7.28 6.88
C TYR A 59 22.99 6.55 7.96
N LEU A 60 23.85 5.60 7.59
CA LEU A 60 24.70 4.86 8.53
C LEU A 60 25.92 5.68 9.02
N ASN A 61 26.43 6.62 8.22
CA ASN A 61 27.71 7.28 8.50
C ASN A 61 27.59 8.76 8.83
N LEU A 62 26.62 9.47 8.26
CA LEU A 62 26.51 10.93 8.32
C LEU A 62 25.27 11.42 9.07
N THR A 63 24.72 10.60 9.97
CA THR A 63 23.61 10.99 10.85
C THR A 63 24.00 10.92 12.30
N TYR A 64 23.32 11.70 13.16
CA TYR A 64 23.53 11.72 14.62
C TYR A 64 23.36 10.34 15.31
N ARG A 65 22.84 9.34 14.58
CA ARG A 65 22.76 7.94 15.04
C ARG A 65 24.12 7.24 15.08
N ASN A 66 25.12 7.73 14.33
CA ASN A 66 26.48 7.23 14.38
C ASN A 66 27.27 8.00 15.44
N ASN A 67 27.72 7.30 16.49
CA ASN A 67 28.49 7.90 17.58
C ASN A 67 29.79 8.57 17.11
N ASN A 68 30.45 8.02 16.09
CA ASN A 68 31.68 8.62 15.53
C ASN A 68 31.36 9.94 14.83
N TYR A 69 30.28 10.00 14.07
CA TYR A 69 29.83 11.23 13.42
C TYR A 69 29.35 12.26 14.44
N LYS A 70 28.64 11.84 15.50
CA LYS A 70 28.24 12.71 16.62
C LYS A 70 29.47 13.31 17.31
N ARG A 71 30.51 12.50 17.58
CA ARG A 71 31.79 12.96 18.15
C ARG A 71 32.52 13.92 17.20
N PHE A 72 32.56 13.60 15.90
CA PHE A 72 33.14 14.46 14.88
C PHE A 72 32.43 15.83 14.83
N LEU A 73 31.10 15.84 14.71
CA LEU A 73 30.32 17.08 14.74
C LEU A 73 30.53 17.86 16.03
N HIS A 74 30.55 17.19 17.19
CA HIS A 74 30.84 17.83 18.45
C HIS A 74 32.23 18.48 18.46
N LYS A 75 33.25 17.82 17.89
CA LYS A 75 34.60 18.38 17.72
C LYS A 75 34.58 19.60 16.79
N CYS A 76 33.88 19.53 15.66
CA CYS A 76 33.70 20.67 14.75
C CYS A 76 32.99 21.84 15.42
N HIS A 77 31.93 21.59 16.19
CA HIS A 77 31.24 22.61 16.98
C HIS A 77 32.16 23.21 18.04
N LYS A 78 32.95 22.39 18.75
CA LYS A 78 33.92 22.88 19.74
C LYS A 78 34.96 23.79 19.08
N VAL A 79 35.56 23.38 17.96
CA VAL A 79 36.50 24.21 17.19
C VAL A 79 35.84 25.50 16.71
N LYS A 80 34.60 25.43 16.18
CA LYS A 80 33.83 26.61 15.78
C LYS A 80 33.61 27.58 16.95
N HIS A 81 33.22 27.08 18.12
CA HIS A 81 33.00 27.91 19.29
C HIS A 81 34.31 28.52 19.80
N THR A 82 35.39 27.75 19.87
CA THR A 82 36.72 28.28 20.23
C THR A 82 37.19 29.36 19.26
N PHE A 83 36.99 29.16 17.95
CA PHE A 83 37.31 30.17 16.94
C PHE A 83 36.45 31.43 17.07
N LEU A 84 35.15 31.27 17.33
CA LEU A 84 34.24 32.39 17.61
C LEU A 84 34.65 33.16 18.86
N ASP A 85 35.11 32.49 19.91
CA ASP A 85 35.54 33.15 21.14
C ASP A 85 36.85 33.93 20.95
N ILE A 86 37.78 33.43 20.13
CA ILE A 86 38.98 34.18 19.69
C ILE A 86 38.55 35.44 18.92
N LEU A 87 37.62 35.32 17.98
CA LEU A 87 37.15 36.45 17.19
C LEU A 87 36.45 37.52 18.05
N LYS A 88 35.69 37.12 19.09
CA LYS A 88 35.03 38.06 20.03
C LYS A 88 36.01 38.90 20.85
N PHE A 89 37.27 38.49 20.97
CA PHE A 89 38.32 39.26 21.64
C PHE A 89 38.55 40.63 20.96
N THR A 90 38.23 40.75 19.67
CA THR A 90 38.23 42.04 18.96
C THR A 90 36.89 42.26 18.27
N ARG A 91 36.16 43.31 18.65
CA ARG A 91 34.83 43.61 18.06
C ARG A 91 34.88 43.66 16.53
N VAL A 92 35.98 44.16 15.96
CA VAL A 92 36.18 44.29 14.50
C VAL A 92 36.24 42.93 13.79
N LEU A 93 37.06 41.97 14.26
CA LEU A 93 37.18 40.66 13.59
C LEU A 93 35.90 39.83 13.73
N TYR A 94 35.20 39.93 14.87
CA TYR A 94 33.90 39.29 15.05
C TYR A 94 32.86 39.81 14.05
N TRP A 95 32.74 41.14 13.90
CA TRP A 95 31.81 41.73 12.93
C TRP A 95 32.20 41.41 11.48
N LEU A 96 33.49 41.41 11.14
CA LEU A 96 33.98 41.02 9.82
C LEU A 96 33.64 39.55 9.50
N TYR A 97 33.88 38.63 10.43
CA TYR A 97 33.53 37.22 10.26
C TYR A 97 32.01 37.02 10.14
N THR A 98 31.23 37.74 10.93
CA THR A 98 29.76 37.67 10.87
C THR A 98 29.24 38.21 9.53
N LEU A 99 29.85 39.26 9.01
CA LEU A 99 29.57 39.83 7.69
C LEU A 99 29.94 38.84 6.57
N ILE A 100 31.12 38.22 6.63
CA ILE A 100 31.55 37.18 5.69
C ILE A 100 30.58 36.00 5.74
N LEU A 101 30.22 35.50 6.92
CA LEU A 101 29.23 34.43 7.06
C LEU A 101 27.86 34.84 6.53
N PHE A 102 27.44 36.09 6.74
CA PHE A 102 26.21 36.63 6.19
C PHE A 102 26.25 36.60 4.67
N PHE A 103 27.31 37.10 4.03
CA PHE A 103 27.47 37.06 2.58
C PHE A 103 27.63 35.64 2.05
N CYS A 104 28.36 34.76 2.72
CA CYS A 104 28.47 33.35 2.34
C CYS A 104 27.13 32.63 2.46
N ASN A 105 26.36 32.84 3.54
CA ASN A 105 25.02 32.28 3.69
C ASN A 105 24.02 32.90 2.72
N TRP A 106 24.14 34.19 2.43
CA TRP A 106 23.30 34.89 1.47
C TRP A 106 23.59 34.41 0.05
N LEU A 107 24.87 34.32 -0.34
CA LEU A 107 25.32 33.74 -1.60
C LEU A 107 24.97 32.27 -1.70
N PHE A 108 25.11 31.50 -0.62
CA PHE A 108 24.67 30.10 -0.58
C PHE A 108 23.16 29.99 -0.68
N LYS A 109 22.37 30.81 0.01
CA LYS A 109 20.90 30.85 -0.14
C LYS A 109 20.49 31.31 -1.52
N MET A 110 21.20 32.27 -2.12
CA MET A 110 20.97 32.75 -3.47
C MET A 110 21.33 31.67 -4.48
N LEU A 111 22.46 30.98 -4.35
CA LEU A 111 22.84 29.82 -5.15
C LEU A 111 21.89 28.66 -4.93
N VAL A 112 21.43 28.40 -3.71
CA VAL A 112 20.42 27.36 -3.40
C VAL A 112 19.04 27.75 -3.88
N ASN A 113 18.72 29.05 -4.02
CA ASN A 113 17.47 29.56 -4.60
C ASN A 113 17.53 29.66 -6.13
N PHE A 114 18.69 29.95 -6.69
CA PHE A 114 18.97 29.97 -8.13
C PHE A 114 19.12 28.55 -8.67
N LEU A 115 19.79 27.67 -7.92
CA LEU A 115 19.76 26.22 -8.00
C LEU A 115 18.60 25.63 -7.17
N ALA A 116 17.61 26.42 -6.73
CA ALA A 116 16.38 25.86 -6.15
C ALA A 116 15.56 25.29 -7.29
N LEU A 117 16.03 24.16 -7.78
CA LEU A 117 15.37 22.87 -7.70
C LEU A 117 14.07 22.80 -6.87
N GLY A 118 13.80 23.65 -5.88
CA GLY A 118 12.48 23.83 -5.28
C GLY A 118 11.36 24.23 -6.26
N ASN A 119 11.66 24.99 -7.33
CA ASN A 119 10.72 25.31 -8.42
C ASN A 119 10.84 24.35 -9.62
N LEU A 120 11.96 23.63 -9.72
CA LEU A 120 12.25 22.64 -10.76
C LEU A 120 11.75 21.23 -10.38
N PHE A 121 11.55 20.95 -9.09
CA PHE A 121 10.95 19.71 -8.59
C PHE A 121 9.45 19.89 -8.42
N SER A 122 8.70 19.16 -9.24
CA SER A 122 7.25 19.01 -9.10
C SER A 122 6.86 18.61 -7.66
N ALA A 123 5.62 18.89 -7.27
CA ALA A 123 5.07 18.40 -5.98
C ALA A 123 5.27 16.88 -5.81
N GLN A 124 5.22 16.14 -6.92
CA GLN A 124 5.47 14.70 -6.97
C GLN A 124 6.94 14.35 -6.64
N SER A 125 7.90 15.11 -7.15
CA SER A 125 9.34 14.93 -6.86
C SER A 125 9.66 15.23 -5.40
N LYS A 126 9.07 16.29 -4.81
CA LYS A 126 9.22 16.61 -3.38
C LYS A 126 8.63 15.52 -2.48
N ALA A 127 7.42 15.05 -2.80
CA ALA A 127 6.76 13.96 -2.08
C ALA A 127 7.57 12.65 -2.18
N ALA A 128 8.13 12.37 -3.35
CA ALA A 128 8.98 11.21 -3.55
C ALA A 128 10.29 11.34 -2.75
N PHE A 129 10.96 12.50 -2.73
CA PHE A 129 12.14 12.72 -1.89
C PHE A 129 11.86 12.47 -0.39
N LYS A 130 10.72 12.94 0.15
CA LYS A 130 10.29 12.65 1.53
C LYS A 130 10.08 11.15 1.79
N ARG A 131 9.65 10.38 0.78
CA ARG A 131 9.56 8.91 0.83
C ARG A 131 10.95 8.28 0.88
N PHE A 132 11.86 8.72 0.00
CA PHE A 132 13.25 8.24 -0.03
C PHE A 132 13.97 8.47 1.30
N THR A 133 13.78 9.63 1.93
CA THR A 133 14.37 9.92 3.24
C THR A 133 13.76 9.06 4.34
N THR A 134 12.48 8.71 4.27
CA THR A 134 11.84 7.79 5.24
C THR A 134 12.38 6.37 5.10
N ILE A 135 12.45 5.84 3.88
CA ILE A 135 13.10 4.53 3.61
C ILE A 135 14.56 4.54 4.10
N GLY A 136 15.28 5.65 3.89
CA GLY A 136 16.62 5.87 4.43
C GLY A 136 16.68 5.95 5.96
N ARG A 137 15.72 6.57 6.64
CA ARG A 137 15.63 6.57 8.10
C ARG A 137 15.50 5.15 8.65
N TYR A 138 14.65 4.33 8.02
CA TYR A 138 14.53 2.92 8.36
C TYR A 138 15.70 2.06 7.84
N ALA A 139 16.50 2.55 6.89
CA ALA A 139 17.74 1.90 6.44
C ALA A 139 18.78 1.73 7.55
N THR A 140 18.78 2.61 8.57
CA THR A 140 19.65 2.43 9.74
C THR A 140 19.31 1.17 10.56
N TYR A 141 18.09 0.63 10.41
CA TYR A 141 17.69 -0.64 11.00
C TYR A 141 18.01 -1.85 10.11
N SER A 142 18.48 -1.65 8.88
CA SER A 142 18.75 -2.75 7.94
C SER A 142 19.82 -3.72 8.43
N LYS A 143 20.77 -3.26 9.28
CA LYS A 143 21.75 -4.15 9.92
C LYS A 143 21.10 -5.25 10.76
N SER A 144 19.91 -4.99 11.30
CA SER A 144 19.14 -5.92 12.13
C SER A 144 17.93 -6.50 11.40
N GLY A 145 17.79 -6.20 10.10
CA GLY A 145 16.80 -6.82 9.26
C GLY A 145 15.34 -6.43 9.55
N GLN A 146 14.42 -7.27 9.08
CA GLN A 146 12.97 -7.15 9.29
C GLN A 146 12.60 -7.25 10.77
N ARG A 147 13.39 -7.96 11.59
CA ARG A 147 13.16 -8.09 13.04
C ARG A 147 13.04 -6.73 13.71
N LYS A 148 13.96 -5.83 13.40
CA LYS A 148 14.01 -4.52 14.06
C LYS A 148 12.87 -3.61 13.63
N VAL A 149 12.41 -3.73 12.38
CA VAL A 149 11.24 -3.01 11.89
C VAL A 149 9.99 -3.50 12.64
N PHE A 150 9.84 -4.82 12.79
CA PHE A 150 8.76 -5.41 13.56
C PHE A 150 8.79 -5.02 15.05
N ASP A 151 9.96 -5.05 15.71
CA ASP A 151 10.09 -4.67 17.13
C ASP A 151 9.61 -3.23 17.40
N LEU A 152 9.74 -2.32 16.43
CA LEU A 152 9.26 -0.94 16.54
C LEU A 152 7.74 -0.86 16.36
N LEU A 153 7.20 -1.66 15.45
CA LEU A 153 5.76 -1.78 15.22
C LEU A 153 5.08 -2.35 16.46
N GLU A 154 5.52 -3.52 16.94
CA GLU A 154 4.93 -4.22 18.08
C GLU A 154 4.85 -3.32 19.32
N LYS A 155 5.92 -2.59 19.64
CA LYS A 155 5.98 -1.66 20.79
C LYS A 155 5.02 -0.48 20.71
N THR A 156 4.41 -0.23 19.55
CA THR A 156 3.44 0.85 19.36
C THR A 156 2.02 0.43 19.72
N TYR A 157 1.75 -0.87 19.78
CA TYR A 157 0.42 -1.44 19.97
C TYR A 157 0.31 -2.17 21.31
N ASP A 158 -0.93 -2.45 21.71
CA ASP A 158 -1.24 -3.29 22.87
C ASP A 158 -0.80 -4.74 22.61
N ALA A 159 -0.42 -5.46 23.67
CA ALA A 159 0.17 -6.80 23.59
C ALA A 159 -0.71 -7.85 22.86
N ASN A 160 -2.02 -7.64 22.80
CA ASN A 160 -2.97 -8.52 22.12
C ASN A 160 -3.18 -8.20 20.63
N THR A 161 -2.26 -7.46 20.01
CA THR A 161 -2.33 -7.11 18.59
C THR A 161 -1.61 -8.15 17.72
N LYS A 162 -2.26 -8.56 16.63
CA LYS A 162 -1.69 -9.41 15.59
C LYS A 162 -1.52 -8.60 14.30
N PHE A 163 -0.45 -8.89 13.58
CA PHE A 163 -0.03 -8.15 12.40
C PHE A 163 0.03 -9.07 11.19
N VAL A 164 -0.77 -8.75 10.17
CA VAL A 164 -0.59 -9.31 8.83
C VAL A 164 0.58 -8.61 8.18
N VAL A 165 1.65 -9.37 7.94
CA VAL A 165 2.87 -8.85 7.33
C VAL A 165 2.90 -9.29 5.87
N LEU A 166 2.82 -8.29 4.99
CA LEU A 166 2.79 -8.45 3.55
C LEU A 166 4.21 -8.28 3.01
N PRO A 167 4.89 -9.33 2.55
CA PRO A 167 6.20 -9.16 1.90
C PRO A 167 6.03 -8.46 0.54
N MET A 168 7.13 -8.04 -0.08
CA MET A 168 7.12 -7.32 -1.35
C MET A 168 8.19 -7.89 -2.27
N ASP A 169 7.76 -8.58 -3.34
CA ASP A 169 8.67 -9.06 -4.38
C ASP A 169 9.00 -7.94 -5.35
N MET A 170 10.19 -7.35 -5.22
CA MET A 170 10.65 -6.28 -6.10
C MET A 170 11.64 -6.79 -7.16
N ASP A 171 11.87 -8.10 -7.28
CA ASP A 171 12.91 -8.65 -8.17
C ASP A 171 12.58 -8.40 -9.65
N TYR A 172 11.30 -8.41 -10.02
CA TYR A 172 10.81 -8.24 -11.39
C TYR A 172 10.39 -6.80 -11.74
N MET A 173 10.67 -5.82 -10.88
CA MET A 173 10.19 -4.45 -11.09
C MET A 173 11.03 -3.63 -12.08
N GLU A 174 12.05 -4.21 -12.73
CA GLU A 174 12.94 -3.55 -13.71
C GLU A 174 13.68 -2.31 -13.15
N ALA A 175 13.98 -2.32 -11.84
CA ALA A 175 14.68 -1.25 -11.13
C ALA A 175 16.11 -1.63 -10.69
N GLY A 176 16.72 -2.59 -11.37
CA GLY A 176 17.98 -3.21 -10.95
C GLY A 176 17.77 -4.29 -9.89
N LYS A 177 18.88 -4.86 -9.37
CA LYS A 177 18.84 -5.92 -8.37
C LYS A 177 18.86 -5.33 -6.95
N PRO A 178 18.03 -5.84 -6.02
CA PRO A 178 18.15 -5.53 -4.59
C PRO A 178 19.42 -6.17 -4.01
N ILE A 179 19.77 -5.80 -2.77
CA ILE A 179 20.88 -6.43 -2.04
C ILE A 179 20.47 -7.84 -1.58
N ALA A 180 19.24 -7.95 -1.05
CA ALA A 180 18.60 -9.21 -0.72
C ALA A 180 17.39 -9.41 -1.64
N ASN A 181 17.37 -10.54 -2.35
CA ASN A 181 16.25 -10.90 -3.24
C ASN A 181 15.00 -11.28 -2.43
N TYR A 182 13.88 -11.48 -3.12
CA TYR A 182 12.62 -11.79 -2.45
C TYR A 182 12.65 -13.11 -1.65
N MET A 183 13.35 -14.15 -2.12
CA MET A 183 13.43 -15.41 -1.37
C MET A 183 14.20 -15.25 -0.06
N GLN A 184 15.25 -14.42 -0.06
CA GLN A 184 15.98 -14.04 1.15
C GLN A 184 15.10 -13.20 2.10
N GLN A 185 14.32 -12.25 1.56
CA GLN A 185 13.32 -11.51 2.33
C GLN A 185 12.32 -12.47 3.00
N LEU A 186 11.82 -13.45 2.26
CA LEU A 186 10.81 -14.37 2.76
C LEU A 186 11.36 -15.29 3.86
N GLU A 187 12.59 -15.79 3.69
CA GLU A 187 13.28 -16.58 4.71
C GLU A 187 13.47 -15.78 6.00
N GLU A 188 13.90 -14.53 5.89
CA GLU A 188 14.05 -13.64 7.03
C GLU A 188 12.70 -13.37 7.72
N LEU A 189 11.62 -13.11 6.97
CA LEU A 189 10.29 -12.92 7.53
C LEU A 189 9.82 -14.16 8.32
N LEU A 190 10.08 -15.36 7.80
CA LEU A 190 9.77 -16.61 8.49
C LEU A 190 10.58 -16.77 9.80
N LYS A 191 11.85 -16.36 9.83
CA LYS A 191 12.67 -16.32 11.06
C LYS A 191 12.13 -15.32 12.08
N VAL A 192 11.67 -14.16 11.64
CA VAL A 192 11.02 -13.18 12.53
C VAL A 192 9.70 -13.74 13.08
N THR A 193 8.92 -14.42 12.24
CA THR A 193 7.66 -15.07 12.63
C THR A 193 7.87 -16.16 13.67
N SER A 194 8.89 -17.01 13.52
CA SER A 194 9.17 -18.08 14.49
C SER A 194 9.54 -17.56 15.88
N ASN A 195 10.08 -16.34 15.96
CA ASN A 195 10.47 -15.69 17.21
C ASN A 195 9.32 -14.86 17.84
N ASN A 196 8.20 -14.68 17.13
CA ASN A 196 7.02 -13.93 17.58
C ASN A 196 5.73 -14.72 17.27
N LYS A 197 5.75 -16.03 17.58
CA LYS A 197 4.63 -16.93 17.25
C LYS A 197 3.32 -16.39 17.81
N GLY A 198 2.29 -16.38 16.97
CA GLY A 198 0.94 -15.96 17.35
C GLY A 198 0.66 -14.46 17.17
N GLN A 199 1.68 -13.60 17.08
CA GLN A 199 1.52 -12.18 16.78
C GLN A 199 1.67 -11.88 15.28
N ILE A 200 2.59 -12.54 14.57
CA ILE A 200 2.84 -12.29 13.15
C ILE A 200 2.08 -13.30 12.29
N LEU A 201 1.32 -12.77 11.33
CA LEU A 201 0.61 -13.53 10.31
C LEU A 201 1.25 -13.24 8.94
N PRO A 202 2.35 -13.92 8.55
CA PRO A 202 3.01 -13.62 7.30
C PRO A 202 2.16 -14.09 6.11
N PHE A 203 2.06 -13.26 5.08
CA PHE A 203 1.53 -13.65 3.78
C PHE A 203 2.69 -14.04 2.85
N VAL A 204 2.38 -14.76 1.77
CA VAL A 204 3.33 -15.05 0.69
C VAL A 204 2.99 -14.21 -0.54
N PHE A 205 3.99 -13.78 -1.32
CA PHE A 205 3.75 -12.93 -2.49
C PHE A 205 3.59 -13.78 -3.74
N ALA A 206 2.54 -13.57 -4.53
CA ALA A 206 2.38 -14.23 -5.81
C ALA A 206 2.64 -13.24 -6.95
N ASP A 207 3.72 -13.47 -7.70
CA ASP A 207 4.02 -12.80 -8.97
C ASP A 207 3.97 -13.85 -10.09
N PRO A 208 3.18 -13.66 -11.17
CA PRO A 208 3.08 -14.64 -12.24
C PRO A 208 4.44 -14.97 -12.84
N ARG A 209 5.33 -13.97 -12.97
CA ARG A 209 6.67 -14.16 -13.55
C ARG A 209 7.52 -15.07 -12.68
N ARG A 210 7.40 -15.01 -11.35
CA ARG A 210 8.13 -15.93 -10.44
C ARG A 210 7.63 -17.35 -10.55
N ILE A 211 6.32 -17.53 -10.73
CA ILE A 211 5.69 -18.85 -10.85
C ILE A 211 6.27 -19.61 -12.04
N VAL A 212 6.56 -18.91 -13.14
CA VAL A 212 7.08 -19.51 -14.38
C VAL A 212 8.59 -19.32 -14.60
N ASP A 213 9.31 -18.58 -13.75
CA ASP A 213 10.73 -18.28 -13.96
C ASP A 213 11.59 -19.56 -13.89
N PRO A 214 12.25 -19.99 -14.98
CA PRO A 214 13.06 -21.20 -14.98
C PRO A 214 14.30 -21.09 -14.10
N LYS A 215 14.72 -19.89 -13.68
CA LYS A 215 15.84 -19.69 -12.75
C LYS A 215 15.45 -19.96 -11.29
N ILE A 216 14.16 -19.86 -10.99
CA ILE A 216 13.61 -20.14 -9.66
C ILE A 216 13.12 -21.59 -9.61
N ASN A 217 12.47 -22.04 -10.68
CA ASN A 217 11.86 -23.36 -10.77
C ASN A 217 12.86 -24.38 -11.33
N ILE A 218 13.90 -24.69 -10.53
CA ILE A 218 15.01 -25.61 -10.87
C ILE A 218 14.99 -26.86 -9.99
N ASP A 219 15.57 -27.96 -10.47
CA ASP A 219 15.86 -29.17 -9.68
C ASP A 219 14.66 -29.71 -8.88
N GLY A 220 13.47 -29.71 -9.49
CA GLY A 220 12.22 -30.17 -8.89
C GLY A 220 11.58 -29.19 -7.89
N PHE A 221 12.21 -28.04 -7.63
CA PHE A 221 11.55 -26.94 -6.91
C PHE A 221 10.56 -26.24 -7.84
N SER A 222 9.32 -26.07 -7.36
CA SER A 222 8.32 -25.20 -7.96
C SER A 222 7.87 -24.17 -6.93
N TYR A 223 7.91 -22.89 -7.31
CA TYR A 223 7.50 -21.79 -6.43
C TYR A 223 6.01 -21.90 -6.08
N GLN A 224 5.17 -22.26 -7.05
CA GLN A 224 3.75 -22.47 -6.81
C GLN A 224 3.50 -23.62 -5.81
N ASN A 225 4.17 -24.75 -5.98
CA ASN A 225 4.06 -25.88 -5.04
C ASN A 225 4.61 -25.52 -3.66
N TYR A 226 5.68 -24.72 -3.58
CA TYR A 226 6.20 -24.17 -2.33
C TYR A 226 5.13 -23.34 -1.62
N MET A 227 4.46 -22.42 -2.32
CA MET A 227 3.37 -21.60 -1.76
C MET A 227 2.23 -22.48 -1.24
N LYS A 228 1.66 -23.35 -2.09
CA LYS A 228 0.54 -24.24 -1.73
C LYS A 228 0.86 -25.08 -0.49
N ARG A 229 2.06 -25.68 -0.43
CA ARG A 229 2.53 -26.46 0.72
C ARG A 229 2.67 -25.63 2.00
N LYS A 230 3.25 -24.43 1.91
CA LYS A 230 3.46 -23.57 3.09
C LYS A 230 2.16 -22.94 3.60
N LEU A 231 1.21 -22.64 2.71
CA LEU A 231 -0.15 -22.24 3.06
C LEU A 231 -0.90 -23.37 3.78
N SER A 232 -0.85 -24.60 3.23
CA SER A 232 -1.49 -25.79 3.84
C SER A 232 -0.96 -26.07 5.25
N LYS A 233 0.36 -25.90 5.46
CA LYS A 233 1.02 -26.04 6.77
C LYS A 233 0.84 -24.83 7.69
N GLN A 234 0.06 -23.83 7.28
CA GLN A 234 -0.18 -22.58 8.02
C GLN A 234 1.11 -21.83 8.40
N HIS A 235 2.17 -21.98 7.60
CA HIS A 235 3.35 -21.14 7.72
C HIS A 235 3.11 -19.76 7.08
N PHE A 236 2.18 -19.69 6.12
CA PHE A 236 1.62 -18.45 5.60
C PHE A 236 0.12 -18.44 5.85
N HIS A 237 -0.42 -17.24 6.04
CA HIS A 237 -1.82 -17.02 6.40
C HIS A 237 -2.65 -16.41 5.28
N GLY A 238 -2.02 -16.13 4.13
CA GLY A 238 -2.66 -15.53 2.97
C GLY A 238 -1.66 -15.24 1.87
N ILE A 239 -2.17 -14.63 0.79
CA ILE A 239 -1.41 -14.31 -0.43
C ILE A 239 -1.42 -12.79 -0.62
N LYS A 240 -0.27 -12.21 -1.01
CA LYS A 240 -0.12 -10.81 -1.40
C LYS A 240 0.06 -10.71 -2.92
N LEU A 241 -0.65 -9.76 -3.52
CA LEU A 241 -0.47 -9.35 -4.91
C LEU A 241 -0.09 -7.86 -4.99
N TYR A 242 0.59 -7.49 -6.07
CA TYR A 242 0.92 -6.11 -6.39
C TYR A 242 0.99 -5.89 -7.92
N PRO A 243 -0.17 -5.78 -8.60
CA PRO A 243 -0.25 -5.67 -10.06
C PRO A 243 0.55 -4.51 -10.67
N ALA A 244 0.71 -3.38 -9.96
CA ALA A 244 1.51 -2.24 -10.46
C ALA A 244 2.99 -2.60 -10.75
N LEU A 245 3.46 -3.77 -10.32
CA LEU A 245 4.76 -4.33 -10.68
C LEU A 245 4.83 -4.91 -12.11
N GLY A 246 3.76 -4.80 -12.90
CA GLY A 246 3.80 -5.03 -14.34
C GLY A 246 3.06 -6.28 -14.80
N TYR A 247 1.92 -6.61 -14.17
CA TYR A 247 1.06 -7.72 -14.58
C TYR A 247 -0.41 -7.40 -14.24
N PHE A 248 -1.36 -8.01 -14.95
CA PHE A 248 -2.78 -7.87 -14.62
C PHE A 248 -3.18 -8.89 -13.54
N PRO A 249 -4.17 -8.58 -12.67
CA PRO A 249 -4.67 -9.52 -11.66
C PRO A 249 -5.18 -10.86 -12.22
N PHE A 250 -5.67 -10.86 -13.45
CA PHE A 250 -6.19 -12.04 -14.17
C PHE A 250 -5.13 -12.74 -15.05
N ASP A 251 -3.84 -12.52 -14.77
CA ASP A 251 -2.77 -13.25 -15.46
C ASP A 251 -2.98 -14.78 -15.33
N LYS A 252 -2.87 -15.49 -16.45
CA LYS A 252 -3.15 -16.94 -16.54
C LYS A 252 -2.31 -17.76 -15.57
N ASP A 253 -1.08 -17.32 -15.28
CA ASP A 253 -0.14 -18.05 -14.42
C ASP A 253 -0.53 -17.94 -12.93
N LEU A 254 -1.50 -17.08 -12.59
CA LEU A 254 -2.07 -16.96 -11.24
C LEU A 254 -3.32 -17.84 -11.03
N ILE A 255 -3.97 -18.32 -12.09
CA ILE A 255 -5.30 -18.97 -12.02
C ILE A 255 -5.27 -20.20 -11.12
N GLU A 256 -4.26 -21.07 -11.26
CA GLU A 256 -4.11 -22.26 -10.42
C GLU A 256 -3.78 -21.94 -8.95
N THR A 257 -3.26 -20.74 -8.68
CA THR A 257 -3.07 -20.22 -7.31
C THR A 257 -4.41 -19.71 -6.75
N TYR A 258 -5.24 -19.08 -7.57
CA TYR A 258 -6.57 -18.62 -7.18
C TYR A 258 -7.56 -19.76 -6.96
N LYS A 259 -7.58 -20.78 -7.81
CA LYS A 259 -8.40 -21.98 -7.61
C LYS A 259 -8.13 -22.60 -6.24
N PHE A 260 -6.85 -22.79 -5.91
CA PHE A 260 -6.41 -23.28 -4.59
C PHE A 260 -6.81 -22.34 -3.44
N ALA A 261 -6.68 -21.02 -3.64
CA ALA A 261 -7.07 -20.05 -2.62
C ALA A 261 -8.59 -20.03 -2.37
N GLN A 262 -9.40 -20.10 -3.43
CA GLN A 262 -10.86 -20.16 -3.34
C GLN A 262 -11.34 -21.45 -2.67
N GLU A 263 -10.79 -22.60 -3.08
CA GLU A 263 -11.11 -23.92 -2.51
C GLU A 263 -10.92 -23.93 -0.99
N HIS A 264 -9.81 -23.36 -0.52
CA HIS A 264 -9.45 -23.39 0.89
C HIS A 264 -9.79 -22.11 1.67
N GLN A 265 -10.50 -21.16 1.04
CA GLN A 265 -10.88 -19.87 1.63
C GLN A 265 -9.67 -19.05 2.13
N ILE A 266 -8.54 -19.14 1.43
CA ILE A 266 -7.30 -18.41 1.75
C ILE A 266 -7.46 -16.94 1.36
N PRO A 267 -7.21 -15.99 2.28
CA PRO A 267 -7.30 -14.58 1.97
C PRO A 267 -6.20 -14.12 1.02
N ILE A 268 -6.59 -13.28 0.07
CA ILE A 268 -5.68 -12.58 -0.84
C ILE A 268 -5.76 -11.09 -0.53
N THR A 269 -4.64 -10.42 -0.32
CA THR A 269 -4.59 -8.95 -0.24
C THR A 269 -3.86 -8.43 -1.45
N THR A 270 -4.47 -7.52 -2.20
CA THR A 270 -3.88 -6.91 -3.40
C THR A 270 -3.82 -5.41 -3.26
N HIS A 271 -2.74 -4.80 -3.74
CA HIS A 271 -2.60 -3.35 -3.74
C HIS A 271 -3.50 -2.72 -4.80
N CYS A 272 -4.49 -1.92 -4.38
CA CYS A 272 -5.49 -1.29 -5.25
C CYS A 272 -5.55 0.24 -5.04
N ILE A 273 -4.42 0.90 -5.32
CA ILE A 273 -4.26 2.37 -5.31
C ILE A 273 -3.18 2.78 -6.33
N GLU A 274 -3.21 4.03 -6.77
CA GLU A 274 -2.08 4.67 -7.45
C GLU A 274 -0.86 4.84 -6.49
N GLY A 275 0.00 3.82 -6.44
CA GLY A 275 1.16 3.76 -5.53
C GLY A 275 2.48 4.28 -6.11
N THR A 276 3.53 4.37 -5.27
CA THR A 276 4.88 4.78 -5.70
C THR A 276 5.85 3.64 -5.98
N VAL A 277 5.53 2.43 -5.52
CA VAL A 277 6.22 1.21 -5.92
C VAL A 277 5.49 0.71 -7.16
N PHE A 278 6.18 0.63 -8.29
CA PHE A 278 5.62 0.17 -9.57
C PHE A 278 6.76 -0.24 -10.51
N PHE A 279 6.41 -1.00 -11.55
CA PHE A 279 7.31 -1.44 -12.61
C PHE A 279 8.08 -0.28 -13.22
N ARG A 280 9.40 -0.38 -13.41
CA ARG A 280 10.26 0.69 -13.93
C ARG A 280 10.68 0.51 -15.39
N GLY A 281 10.34 -0.64 -15.98
CA GLY A 281 10.68 -1.00 -17.36
C GLY A 281 9.91 -0.19 -18.40
N LYS A 282 10.16 -0.50 -19.67
CA LYS A 282 9.45 0.09 -20.80
C LYS A 282 8.05 -0.54 -20.92
N LYS A 283 7.10 0.22 -21.44
CA LYS A 283 5.75 -0.29 -21.72
C LYS A 283 5.81 -1.28 -22.88
N ASN A 284 5.28 -2.49 -22.69
CA ASN A 284 5.13 -3.46 -23.77
C ASN A 284 4.04 -3.03 -24.75
N LYS A 285 4.16 -3.39 -26.04
CA LYS A 285 3.18 -3.02 -27.07
C LYS A 285 1.78 -3.57 -26.78
N GLU A 286 1.72 -4.76 -26.18
CA GLU A 286 0.47 -5.43 -25.78
C GLU A 286 -0.31 -4.62 -24.72
N TRP A 287 0.38 -3.86 -23.88
CA TRP A 287 -0.24 -3.03 -22.84
C TRP A 287 -0.88 -1.75 -23.38
N ASN A 288 -0.91 -1.55 -24.70
CA ASN A 288 -1.64 -0.44 -25.32
C ASN A 288 -3.14 -0.67 -25.39
N HIS A 289 -3.60 -1.89 -25.14
CA HIS A 289 -5.02 -2.23 -25.09
C HIS A 289 -5.29 -3.09 -23.86
N HIS A 290 -6.51 -2.98 -23.34
CA HIS A 290 -6.97 -3.83 -22.26
C HIS A 290 -7.21 -5.26 -22.79
N PRO A 291 -6.71 -6.33 -22.13
CA PRO A 291 -6.85 -7.70 -22.63
C PRO A 291 -8.31 -8.21 -22.72
N ILE A 292 -9.13 -7.86 -21.72
CA ILE A 292 -10.51 -8.35 -21.59
C ILE A 292 -11.55 -7.31 -22.04
N LEU A 293 -11.51 -6.11 -21.45
CA LEU A 293 -12.51 -5.07 -21.69
C LEU A 293 -12.47 -4.50 -23.11
N LYS A 294 -13.64 -4.48 -23.74
CA LYS A 294 -13.87 -3.93 -25.08
C LYS A 294 -14.81 -2.73 -25.00
N TYR A 295 -14.82 -1.91 -26.05
CA TYR A 295 -15.81 -0.85 -26.23
C TYR A 295 -16.22 -0.73 -27.68
N THR A 296 -17.44 -0.25 -27.93
CA THR A 296 -17.96 -0.03 -29.28
C THR A 296 -17.90 1.45 -29.61
N LYS A 297 -17.04 1.85 -30.55
CA LYS A 297 -16.92 3.25 -31.00
C LYS A 297 -18.10 3.66 -31.90
N LYS A 298 -18.48 2.78 -32.84
CA LYS A 298 -19.67 2.93 -33.69
C LYS A 298 -20.43 1.62 -33.70
N LYS A 299 -21.77 1.67 -33.63
CA LYS A 299 -22.62 0.46 -33.62
C LYS A 299 -22.35 -0.49 -34.80
N LYS A 300 -21.93 0.04 -35.95
CA LYS A 300 -21.65 -0.73 -37.17
C LYS A 300 -20.30 -1.48 -37.16
N GLU A 301 -19.35 -1.11 -36.30
CA GLU A 301 -17.96 -1.60 -36.34
C GLU A 301 -17.66 -2.69 -35.29
N GLY A 302 -18.63 -3.04 -34.45
CA GLY A 302 -18.48 -4.05 -33.39
C GLY A 302 -17.61 -3.59 -32.19
N PRO A 303 -17.42 -4.46 -31.19
CA PRO A 303 -16.60 -4.17 -30.02
C PRO A 303 -15.10 -4.33 -30.33
N ILE A 304 -14.31 -3.30 -30.02
CA ILE A 304 -12.84 -3.33 -30.14
C ILE A 304 -12.17 -3.27 -28.76
N PRO A 305 -10.95 -3.80 -28.58
CA PRO A 305 -10.21 -3.71 -27.32
C PRO A 305 -10.09 -2.26 -26.84
N MET A 306 -10.31 -2.04 -25.54
CA MET A 306 -10.24 -0.70 -24.97
C MET A 306 -8.81 -0.16 -24.99
N PRO A 307 -8.54 1.02 -25.59
CA PRO A 307 -7.19 1.57 -25.63
C PRO A 307 -6.76 2.09 -24.27
N LEU A 308 -5.49 1.86 -23.95
CA LEU A 308 -4.79 2.31 -22.74
C LEU A 308 -3.63 3.23 -23.18
N PRO A 309 -3.90 4.52 -23.48
CA PRO A 309 -2.97 5.39 -24.21
C PRO A 309 -1.78 5.87 -23.36
N GLN A 310 -1.78 5.68 -22.04
CA GLN A 310 -0.72 6.19 -21.18
C GLN A 310 0.64 5.60 -21.58
N THR A 311 1.65 6.45 -21.73
CA THR A 311 3.01 6.06 -22.12
C THR A 311 4.02 6.25 -20.99
N LYS A 312 3.79 7.23 -20.12
CA LYS A 312 4.63 7.45 -18.94
C LYS A 312 4.53 6.27 -18.00
N ASN A 313 5.68 5.92 -17.44
CA ASN A 313 5.83 4.70 -16.65
C ASN A 313 4.99 4.65 -15.38
N TYR A 314 4.84 5.79 -14.69
CA TYR A 314 3.91 5.89 -13.57
C TYR A 314 2.47 5.64 -14.07
N ASP A 315 2.05 6.44 -15.04
CA ASP A 315 0.67 6.46 -15.53
C ASP A 315 0.22 5.09 -16.08
N PHE A 316 1.00 4.41 -16.93
CA PHE A 316 0.55 3.12 -17.48
C PHE A 316 0.50 2.01 -16.43
N THR A 317 1.32 2.07 -15.37
CA THR A 317 1.30 1.04 -14.32
C THR A 317 0.06 1.10 -13.46
N THR A 318 -0.63 2.25 -13.42
CA THR A 318 -1.93 2.38 -12.75
C THR A 318 -2.99 1.49 -13.40
N ASN A 319 -2.89 1.25 -14.72
CA ASN A 319 -3.82 0.38 -15.45
C ASN A 319 -3.86 -1.05 -14.89
N PHE A 320 -2.75 -1.55 -14.35
CA PHE A 320 -2.71 -2.89 -13.76
C PHE A 320 -3.47 -2.98 -12.44
N SER A 321 -3.47 -1.90 -11.65
CA SER A 321 -4.10 -1.86 -10.32
C SER A 321 -5.54 -1.35 -10.35
N HIS A 322 -6.04 -0.96 -11.52
CA HIS A 322 -7.37 -0.44 -11.71
C HIS A 322 -8.43 -1.45 -11.22
N PRO A 323 -9.43 -1.04 -10.40
CA PRO A 323 -10.33 -1.97 -9.72
C PRO A 323 -11.22 -2.78 -10.68
N LEU A 324 -11.55 -2.25 -11.86
CA LEU A 324 -12.28 -3.04 -12.88
C LEU A 324 -11.54 -4.30 -13.33
N ASN A 325 -10.22 -4.39 -13.17
CA ASN A 325 -9.50 -5.64 -13.45
C ASN A 325 -9.94 -6.78 -12.53
N TYR A 326 -10.40 -6.47 -11.31
CA TYR A 326 -10.93 -7.49 -10.40
C TYR A 326 -12.35 -7.88 -10.77
N HIS A 327 -13.14 -7.01 -11.40
CA HIS A 327 -14.38 -7.45 -12.05
C HIS A 327 -14.07 -8.47 -13.15
N CYS A 328 -13.08 -8.20 -14.00
CA CYS A 328 -12.64 -9.15 -15.03
C CYS A 328 -12.12 -10.49 -14.47
N LEU A 329 -11.60 -10.49 -13.24
CA LEU A 329 -11.14 -11.70 -12.56
C LEU A 329 -12.29 -12.49 -11.91
N LEU A 330 -13.27 -11.80 -11.34
CA LEU A 330 -14.32 -12.43 -10.52
C LEU A 330 -15.59 -12.73 -11.31
N ASP A 331 -15.82 -12.04 -12.43
CA ASP A 331 -16.91 -12.33 -13.34
C ASP A 331 -16.59 -13.58 -14.18
N LYS A 332 -17.43 -14.60 -14.03
CA LYS A 332 -17.25 -15.91 -14.67
C LYS A 332 -17.17 -15.79 -16.19
N ASP A 333 -18.06 -15.00 -16.80
CA ASP A 333 -18.17 -14.91 -18.25
C ASP A 333 -16.97 -14.16 -18.84
N LEU A 334 -16.57 -13.05 -18.22
CA LEU A 334 -15.38 -12.30 -18.63
C LEU A 334 -14.10 -13.12 -18.51
N LEU A 335 -13.91 -13.82 -17.39
CA LEU A 335 -12.70 -14.61 -17.16
C LEU A 335 -12.65 -15.82 -18.08
N SER A 336 -13.73 -16.59 -18.17
CA SER A 336 -13.78 -17.82 -18.99
C SER A 336 -13.59 -17.48 -20.48
N SER A 337 -14.19 -16.40 -20.96
CA SER A 337 -14.00 -15.93 -22.33
C SER A 337 -12.55 -15.53 -22.62
N TYR A 338 -11.84 -15.00 -21.62
CA TYR A 338 -10.43 -14.61 -21.76
C TYR A 338 -9.49 -15.81 -21.76
N LEU A 339 -9.73 -16.80 -20.88
CA LEU A 339 -8.88 -17.98 -20.75
C LEU A 339 -9.17 -19.04 -21.82
N GLY A 340 -10.38 -19.06 -22.38
CA GLY A 340 -10.83 -20.11 -23.30
C GLY A 340 -11.22 -21.41 -22.60
N GLU A 341 -11.39 -21.39 -21.27
CA GLU A 341 -11.84 -22.50 -20.43
C GLU A 341 -12.85 -22.02 -19.38
N ASP A 342 -13.74 -22.91 -18.92
CA ASP A 342 -14.74 -22.58 -17.90
C ASP A 342 -14.08 -22.42 -16.52
N VAL A 343 -13.99 -21.17 -16.04
CA VAL A 343 -13.35 -20.82 -14.77
C VAL A 343 -14.21 -19.83 -14.00
N ASP A 344 -14.60 -20.23 -12.79
CA ASP A 344 -15.36 -19.40 -11.86
C ASP A 344 -14.53 -19.09 -10.60
N LEU A 345 -14.16 -17.82 -10.46
CA LEU A 345 -13.45 -17.28 -9.29
C LEU A 345 -14.32 -16.28 -8.49
N SER A 346 -15.64 -16.28 -8.69
CA SER A 346 -16.57 -15.33 -8.04
C SER A 346 -16.61 -15.42 -6.52
N LYS A 347 -16.12 -16.53 -5.93
CA LYS A 347 -16.06 -16.78 -4.48
C LYS A 347 -14.68 -16.53 -3.88
N LEU A 348 -13.75 -15.97 -4.65
CA LEU A 348 -12.41 -15.67 -4.18
C LEU A 348 -12.45 -14.67 -3.02
N LYS A 349 -11.73 -14.97 -1.93
CA LYS A 349 -11.61 -14.08 -0.78
C LYS A 349 -10.46 -13.08 -1.03
N ILE A 350 -10.78 -11.86 -1.44
CA ILE A 350 -9.80 -10.87 -1.89
C ILE A 350 -10.04 -9.48 -1.27
N CYS A 351 -9.01 -8.90 -0.65
CA CYS A 351 -8.99 -7.54 -0.15
C CYS A 351 -8.32 -6.60 -1.17
N LEU A 352 -9.11 -5.67 -1.72
CA LEU A 352 -8.64 -4.56 -2.56
C LEU A 352 -8.13 -3.44 -1.64
N ALA A 353 -6.86 -3.53 -1.26
CA ALA A 353 -6.27 -2.68 -0.22
C ALA A 353 -6.32 -1.19 -0.58
N HIS A 354 -6.36 -0.35 0.47
CA HIS A 354 -6.38 1.11 0.45
C HIS A 354 -7.67 1.77 -0.06
N PHE A 355 -8.68 0.98 -0.43
CA PHE A 355 -9.98 1.45 -0.92
C PHE A 355 -9.87 2.54 -2.01
N GLY A 356 -8.93 2.38 -2.95
CA GLY A 356 -8.65 3.34 -4.03
C GLY A 356 -7.76 4.53 -3.63
N GLY A 357 -7.53 4.74 -2.34
CA GLY A 357 -6.70 5.80 -1.80
C GLY A 357 -7.36 7.17 -1.69
N SER A 358 -6.71 8.08 -0.97
CA SER A 358 -7.27 9.40 -0.64
C SER A 358 -7.65 10.26 -1.85
N LYS A 359 -6.93 10.11 -2.97
CA LYS A 359 -7.21 10.85 -4.21
C LYS A 359 -8.56 10.44 -4.80
N GLU A 360 -8.86 9.14 -4.80
CA GLU A 360 -10.09 8.61 -5.38
C GLU A 360 -11.30 8.88 -4.47
N TRP A 361 -11.09 8.95 -3.15
CA TRP A 361 -12.11 9.42 -2.21
C TRP A 361 -12.47 10.89 -2.43
N LYS A 362 -11.47 11.76 -2.63
CA LYS A 362 -11.71 13.17 -2.96
C LYS A 362 -12.45 13.30 -4.29
N ARG A 363 -12.03 12.52 -5.29
CA ARG A 363 -12.70 12.47 -6.60
C ARG A 363 -14.17 12.07 -6.49
N TYR A 364 -14.49 11.09 -5.62
CA TYR A 364 -15.88 10.74 -5.32
C TYR A 364 -16.63 11.94 -4.75
N THR A 365 -16.11 12.59 -3.72
CA THR A 365 -16.79 13.73 -3.06
C THR A 365 -16.92 14.98 -3.93
N GLU A 366 -16.04 15.14 -4.93
CA GLU A 366 -16.07 16.27 -5.87
C GLU A 366 -17.06 16.07 -7.02
N ASP A 367 -17.49 14.83 -7.31
CA ASP A 367 -18.41 14.50 -8.41
C ASP A 367 -19.87 14.35 -7.95
N ASN A 368 -20.59 15.47 -7.94
CA ASN A 368 -22.00 15.52 -7.52
C ASN A 368 -23.00 15.13 -8.62
N TRP A 369 -22.55 14.81 -9.83
CA TRP A 369 -23.42 14.73 -11.02
C TRP A 369 -23.56 13.33 -11.58
N ASN A 370 -22.49 12.55 -11.56
CA ASN A 370 -22.51 11.25 -12.22
C ASN A 370 -23.01 10.15 -11.28
N ASN A 371 -23.98 9.37 -11.74
CA ASN A 371 -24.56 8.27 -10.95
C ASN A 371 -23.51 7.22 -10.53
N TYR A 372 -22.48 6.99 -11.34
CA TYR A 372 -21.40 6.06 -11.02
C TYR A 372 -20.46 6.57 -9.91
N ASN A 373 -20.56 7.83 -9.49
CA ASN A 373 -19.86 8.43 -8.34
C ASN A 373 -20.83 8.93 -7.27
N ASN A 374 -22.09 8.48 -7.31
CA ASN A 374 -23.12 8.78 -6.30
C ASN A 374 -23.84 7.48 -5.88
N ASN A 375 -23.10 6.37 -5.84
CA ASN A 375 -23.62 5.03 -5.57
C ASN A 375 -23.63 4.65 -4.08
N ILE A 376 -22.92 5.38 -3.20
CA ILE A 376 -22.88 5.08 -1.77
C ILE A 376 -24.12 5.64 -1.07
N SER A 377 -24.95 4.75 -0.53
CA SER A 377 -26.17 5.11 0.21
C SER A 377 -26.51 4.05 1.25
N HIS A 378 -27.26 4.38 2.31
CA HIS A 378 -27.78 3.39 3.27
C HIS A 378 -29.07 2.68 2.80
N SER A 379 -29.30 2.63 1.48
CA SER A 379 -30.37 1.80 0.93
C SER A 379 -30.09 0.32 1.22
N SER A 380 -31.16 -0.44 1.50
CA SER A 380 -31.07 -1.90 1.66
C SER A 380 -30.46 -2.56 0.43
N ARG A 381 -29.77 -3.68 0.61
CA ARG A 381 -29.19 -4.48 -0.49
C ARG A 381 -30.20 -4.80 -1.59
N ASP A 382 -31.41 -5.23 -1.24
CA ASP A 382 -32.44 -5.59 -2.24
C ASP A 382 -32.86 -4.38 -3.06
N LYS A 383 -33.09 -3.24 -2.41
CA LYS A 383 -33.36 -1.96 -3.09
C LYS A 383 -32.23 -1.57 -4.04
N TYR A 384 -30.96 -1.77 -3.64
CA TYR A 384 -29.80 -1.46 -4.47
C TYR A 384 -29.81 -2.24 -5.80
N PHE A 385 -30.13 -3.53 -5.77
CA PHE A 385 -30.21 -4.37 -6.97
C PHE A 385 -31.51 -4.19 -7.77
N ASN A 386 -32.63 -3.92 -7.10
CA ASN A 386 -33.94 -3.78 -7.74
C ASN A 386 -34.13 -2.41 -8.39
N GLN A 387 -33.45 -1.39 -7.90
CA GLN A 387 -33.43 -0.09 -8.57
C GLN A 387 -32.74 -0.24 -9.93
N LYS A 388 -33.35 0.31 -10.99
CA LYS A 388 -32.71 0.49 -12.31
C LYS A 388 -31.55 1.50 -12.28
N ILE A 389 -30.82 1.59 -11.16
CA ILE A 389 -29.68 2.47 -10.99
C ILE A 389 -28.53 1.89 -11.78
N LYS A 390 -27.98 2.72 -12.67
CA LYS A 390 -26.71 2.42 -13.31
C LYS A 390 -25.60 2.63 -12.29
N ASN A 391 -24.96 1.55 -11.90
CA ASN A 391 -23.75 1.53 -11.07
C ASN A 391 -22.51 1.35 -11.94
N THR A 392 -21.33 1.21 -11.34
CA THR A 392 -20.07 1.11 -12.09
C THR A 392 -19.92 -0.19 -12.88
N LEU A 393 -20.63 -1.27 -12.51
CA LEU A 393 -20.51 -2.60 -13.12
C LEU A 393 -21.53 -2.84 -14.24
N ASN A 394 -22.74 -2.27 -14.12
CA ASN A 394 -23.81 -2.41 -15.11
C ASN A 394 -23.94 -1.20 -16.07
N HIS A 395 -23.01 -0.25 -16.00
CA HIS A 395 -23.01 0.92 -16.87
C HIS A 395 -22.82 0.52 -18.35
N GLY A 396 -23.63 1.08 -19.24
CA GLY A 396 -23.59 0.76 -20.68
C GLY A 396 -22.31 1.16 -21.43
N SER A 397 -21.34 1.76 -20.74
CA SER A 397 -20.02 2.10 -21.29
C SER A 397 -18.95 1.82 -20.23
N THR A 398 -18.30 0.67 -20.33
CA THR A 398 -17.16 0.30 -19.47
C THR A 398 -16.00 1.26 -19.62
N ARG A 399 -15.80 1.80 -20.83
CA ARG A 399 -14.79 2.83 -21.09
C ARG A 399 -15.04 4.09 -20.26
N THR A 400 -16.30 4.52 -20.14
CA THR A 400 -16.65 5.68 -19.30
C THR A 400 -16.28 5.42 -17.85
N ILE A 401 -16.61 4.24 -17.31
CA ILE A 401 -16.29 3.88 -15.93
C ILE A 401 -14.79 3.85 -15.70
N TRP A 402 -14.03 3.19 -16.59
CA TRP A 402 -12.57 3.11 -16.49
C TRP A 402 -11.89 4.48 -16.36
N TRP A 403 -12.35 5.47 -17.13
CA TRP A 403 -11.70 6.79 -17.13
C TRP A 403 -12.28 7.75 -16.10
N ASN A 404 -13.58 7.63 -15.77
CA ASN A 404 -14.31 8.68 -15.07
C ASN A 404 -14.77 8.30 -13.67
N ALA A 405 -15.07 7.02 -13.41
CA ALA A 405 -15.51 6.61 -12.08
C ALA A 405 -14.33 6.64 -11.09
N SER A 406 -14.62 7.03 -9.86
CA SER A 406 -13.65 6.93 -8.78
C SER A 406 -13.40 5.46 -8.45
N TRP A 407 -12.17 5.12 -8.06
CA TRP A 407 -11.89 3.75 -7.64
C TRP A 407 -12.66 3.35 -6.38
N LEU A 408 -12.99 4.33 -5.51
CA LEU A 408 -13.88 4.12 -4.36
C LEU A 408 -15.24 3.56 -4.83
N SER A 409 -15.88 4.20 -5.81
CA SER A 409 -17.18 3.75 -6.34
C SER A 409 -17.12 2.34 -6.90
N ILE A 410 -16.06 2.03 -7.66
CA ILE A 410 -15.90 0.71 -8.30
C ILE A 410 -15.68 -0.36 -7.24
N ILE A 411 -14.80 -0.12 -6.26
CA ILE A 411 -14.53 -1.06 -5.17
C ILE A 411 -15.80 -1.27 -4.33
N TYR A 412 -16.55 -0.21 -4.05
CA TYR A 412 -17.84 -0.31 -3.34
C TYR A 412 -18.83 -1.23 -4.08
N ASP A 413 -18.99 -1.06 -5.40
CA ASP A 413 -19.87 -1.94 -6.18
C ASP A 413 -19.36 -3.39 -6.24
N LEU A 414 -18.05 -3.60 -6.32
CA LEU A 414 -17.45 -4.93 -6.26
C LEU A 414 -17.71 -5.61 -4.91
N MET A 415 -17.61 -4.88 -3.80
CA MET A 415 -17.94 -5.38 -2.46
C MET A 415 -19.42 -5.73 -2.34
N ILE A 416 -20.32 -5.05 -3.05
CA ILE A 416 -21.74 -5.40 -3.07
C ILE A 416 -21.96 -6.63 -3.95
N GLN A 417 -21.38 -6.66 -5.15
CA GLN A 417 -21.59 -7.72 -6.13
C GLN A 417 -21.05 -9.07 -5.67
N TYR A 418 -19.85 -9.10 -5.08
CA TYR A 418 -19.15 -10.32 -4.73
C TYR A 418 -19.01 -10.47 -3.22
N GLU A 419 -19.42 -11.62 -2.68
CA GLU A 419 -19.38 -11.89 -1.24
C GLU A 419 -17.95 -11.81 -0.68
N GLY A 420 -16.98 -12.37 -1.41
CA GLY A 420 -15.58 -12.48 -1.01
C GLY A 420 -14.72 -11.22 -1.20
N VAL A 421 -15.27 -10.09 -1.64
CA VAL A 421 -14.48 -8.86 -1.89
C VAL A 421 -14.47 -7.96 -0.66
N TYR A 422 -13.28 -7.75 -0.11
CA TYR A 422 -12.99 -6.89 1.03
C TYR A 422 -12.20 -5.67 0.60
N THR A 423 -12.05 -4.71 1.51
CA THR A 423 -11.08 -3.63 1.40
C THR A 423 -10.49 -3.33 2.78
N ASP A 424 -9.32 -2.71 2.80
CA ASP A 424 -8.75 -2.15 4.02
C ASP A 424 -8.64 -0.63 3.92
N ILE A 425 -8.55 0.02 5.08
CA ILE A 425 -8.37 1.48 5.17
C ILE A 425 -6.90 1.88 5.27
N SER A 426 -5.97 0.98 4.94
CA SER A 426 -4.56 1.30 5.03
C SER A 426 -4.19 2.41 4.04
N PHE A 427 -3.21 3.24 4.39
CA PHE A 427 -2.84 4.43 3.60
C PHE A 427 -3.92 5.52 3.45
N ILE A 428 -5.18 5.35 3.89
CA ILE A 428 -6.17 6.45 3.99
C ILE A 428 -6.25 7.05 5.40
N ILE A 429 -5.93 6.27 6.43
CA ILE A 429 -6.06 6.67 7.85
C ILE A 429 -5.24 7.91 8.25
N PHE A 430 -4.25 8.32 7.45
CA PHE A 430 -3.49 9.54 7.74
C PHE A 430 -4.26 10.82 7.39
N ASN A 431 -5.31 10.72 6.58
CA ASN A 431 -6.09 11.85 6.12
C ASN A 431 -7.41 11.96 6.90
N GLU A 432 -7.37 12.69 8.01
CA GLU A 432 -8.50 12.87 8.92
C GLU A 432 -9.71 13.54 8.25
N GLU A 433 -9.50 14.31 7.17
CA GLU A 433 -10.58 14.90 6.35
C GLU A 433 -11.54 13.84 5.78
N LEU A 434 -11.06 12.60 5.60
CA LEU A 434 -11.85 11.51 5.02
C LEU A 434 -12.64 10.71 6.06
N PHE A 435 -12.41 10.96 7.35
CA PHE A 435 -13.06 10.19 8.42
C PHE A 435 -14.59 10.30 8.43
N PRO A 436 -15.23 11.44 8.09
CA PRO A 436 -16.69 11.50 7.97
C PRO A 436 -17.24 10.49 6.95
N LEU A 437 -16.65 10.43 5.75
CA LEU A 437 -17.07 9.51 4.70
C LEU A 437 -16.78 8.05 5.09
N LEU A 438 -15.65 7.79 5.77
CA LEU A 438 -15.35 6.47 6.30
C LEU A 438 -16.41 6.03 7.32
N LYS A 439 -16.77 6.90 8.26
CA LYS A 439 -17.79 6.60 9.27
C LYS A 439 -19.15 6.34 8.62
N TYR A 440 -19.50 7.11 7.58
CA TYR A 440 -20.70 6.87 6.78
C TYR A 440 -20.69 5.50 6.09
N LEU A 441 -19.57 5.07 5.51
CA LEU A 441 -19.39 3.73 4.92
C LEU A 441 -19.49 2.61 5.97
N LEU A 442 -18.96 2.84 7.17
CA LEU A 442 -19.00 1.87 8.28
C LEU A 442 -20.40 1.68 8.88
N GLN A 443 -21.36 2.54 8.50
CA GLN A 443 -22.77 2.40 8.85
C GLN A 443 -23.59 1.72 7.74
N ASP A 444 -22.98 1.44 6.58
CA ASP A 444 -23.68 0.81 5.46
C ASP A 444 -23.68 -0.72 5.57
N ASP A 445 -24.84 -1.30 5.87
CA ASP A 445 -25.03 -2.75 6.02
C ASP A 445 -24.56 -3.57 4.82
N LYS A 446 -24.57 -2.98 3.62
CA LYS A 446 -24.13 -3.68 2.40
C LYS A 446 -22.65 -4.02 2.41
N VAL A 447 -21.81 -3.20 3.07
CA VAL A 447 -20.35 -3.28 2.94
C VAL A 447 -19.58 -3.20 4.25
N LYS A 448 -20.18 -2.74 5.36
CA LYS A 448 -19.48 -2.49 6.63
C LYS A 448 -18.72 -3.71 7.17
N HIS A 449 -19.24 -4.91 6.94
CA HIS A 449 -18.65 -6.19 7.36
C HIS A 449 -17.45 -6.63 6.50
N LYS A 450 -17.14 -5.88 5.43
CA LYS A 450 -16.06 -6.17 4.48
C LYS A 450 -14.93 -5.14 4.51
N ILE A 451 -14.99 -4.18 5.44
CA ILE A 451 -13.96 -3.15 5.64
C ILE A 451 -13.03 -3.59 6.78
N LEU A 452 -11.72 -3.58 6.53
CA LEU A 452 -10.69 -4.09 7.43
C LEU A 452 -9.80 -2.96 7.95
N PHE A 453 -9.35 -3.09 9.20
CA PHE A 453 -8.29 -2.23 9.73
C PHE A 453 -6.93 -2.63 9.16
N GLY A 454 -6.17 -1.64 8.69
CA GLY A 454 -4.80 -1.79 8.27
C GLY A 454 -4.09 -0.43 8.27
N THR A 455 -2.77 -0.39 8.42
CA THR A 455 -2.04 0.89 8.49
C THR A 455 -1.14 1.15 7.29
N ASP A 456 -0.64 0.12 6.61
CA ASP A 456 0.44 0.23 5.63
C ASP A 456 1.76 0.69 6.29
N TYR A 457 1.99 0.23 7.53
CA TYR A 457 3.26 0.45 8.22
C TYR A 457 4.41 -0.17 7.43
N TYR A 458 5.61 0.42 7.33
CA TYR A 458 6.02 1.75 7.78
C TYR A 458 5.95 2.78 6.65
N VAL A 459 5.38 2.43 5.50
CA VAL A 459 5.29 3.31 4.32
C VAL A 459 4.47 4.56 4.64
N VAL A 460 3.40 4.41 5.43
CA VAL A 460 2.59 5.53 5.92
C VAL A 460 3.28 6.35 7.02
N ALA A 461 4.30 5.81 7.70
CA ALA A 461 4.98 6.47 8.83
C ALA A 461 5.69 7.79 8.45
N GLN A 462 5.78 8.09 7.15
CA GLN A 462 6.21 9.39 6.63
C GLN A 462 5.16 10.52 6.81
N LYS A 463 3.89 10.15 7.01
CA LYS A 463 2.74 11.06 7.11
C LYS A 463 2.47 11.40 8.57
N ASN A 464 2.41 10.38 9.42
CA ASN A 464 2.27 10.54 10.86
C ASN A 464 2.92 9.33 11.56
N THR A 465 3.06 9.38 12.89
CA THR A 465 3.53 8.22 13.67
C THR A 465 2.45 7.14 13.70
N GLU A 466 2.87 5.87 13.75
CA GLU A 466 1.94 4.73 13.82
C GLU A 466 0.98 4.85 15.02
N LYS A 467 1.49 5.35 16.15
CA LYS A 467 0.71 5.61 17.36
C LYS A 467 -0.42 6.63 17.09
N ALA A 468 -0.09 7.75 16.45
CA ALA A 468 -1.07 8.78 16.16
C ALA A 468 -2.12 8.31 15.14
N LEU A 469 -1.71 7.58 14.10
CA LEU A 469 -2.65 7.03 13.11
C LEU A 469 -3.68 6.11 13.75
N PHE A 470 -3.21 5.20 14.62
CA PHE A 470 -4.06 4.28 15.37
C PHE A 470 -5.00 5.02 16.34
N GLN A 471 -4.46 5.94 17.15
CA GLN A 471 -5.23 6.65 18.18
C GLN A 471 -6.26 7.62 17.58
N ASN A 472 -5.90 8.37 16.54
CA ASN A 472 -6.79 9.37 15.94
C ASN A 472 -7.99 8.69 15.25
N LEU A 473 -7.74 7.60 14.49
CA LEU A 473 -8.82 6.83 13.88
C LEU A 473 -9.78 6.29 14.94
N ARG A 474 -9.24 5.56 15.92
CA ARG A 474 -10.01 4.89 16.98
C ARG A 474 -10.87 5.87 17.77
N SER A 475 -10.28 7.02 18.13
CA SER A 475 -11.00 8.12 18.80
C SER A 475 -12.17 8.66 17.97
N TYR A 476 -11.99 8.83 16.66
CA TYR A 476 -13.00 9.44 15.79
C TYR A 476 -14.18 8.50 15.47
N ILE A 477 -13.89 7.26 15.07
CA ILE A 477 -14.94 6.31 14.67
C ILE A 477 -15.62 5.67 15.88
N GLY A 478 -14.94 5.64 17.03
CA GLY A 478 -15.42 5.01 18.25
C GLY A 478 -15.08 3.52 18.35
N GLU A 479 -15.17 2.97 19.55
CA GLU A 479 -14.72 1.60 19.86
C GLU A 479 -15.51 0.52 19.13
N ASP A 480 -16.82 0.66 18.97
CA ASP A 480 -17.65 -0.37 18.34
C ASP A 480 -17.32 -0.54 16.85
N LEU A 481 -17.18 0.58 16.13
CA LEU A 481 -16.78 0.55 14.72
C LEU A 481 -15.33 0.07 14.58
N PHE A 482 -14.45 0.48 15.49
CA PHE A 482 -13.07 0.03 15.49
C PHE A 482 -12.96 -1.49 15.76
N TYR A 483 -13.73 -2.02 16.72
CA TYR A 483 -13.85 -3.45 17.01
C TYR A 483 -14.33 -4.22 15.79
N MET A 484 -15.38 -3.74 15.11
CA MET A 484 -15.89 -4.38 13.88
C MET A 484 -14.79 -4.55 12.82
N ILE A 485 -14.07 -3.47 12.47
CA ILE A 485 -13.07 -3.52 11.39
C ILE A 485 -11.74 -4.19 11.79
N SER A 486 -11.38 -4.13 13.07
CA SER A 486 -10.09 -4.63 13.56
C SER A 486 -10.16 -6.01 14.21
N HIS A 487 -11.35 -6.51 14.52
CA HIS A 487 -11.55 -7.82 15.13
C HIS A 487 -12.50 -8.69 14.32
N THR A 488 -13.77 -8.31 14.24
CA THR A 488 -14.83 -9.16 13.67
C THR A 488 -14.61 -9.43 12.18
N ASN A 489 -14.51 -8.36 11.39
CA ASN A 489 -14.30 -8.46 9.95
C ASN A 489 -12.93 -9.10 9.63
N ALA A 490 -11.91 -8.75 10.43
CA ALA A 490 -10.56 -9.28 10.27
C ALA A 490 -10.49 -10.79 10.52
N LYS A 491 -11.17 -11.31 11.55
CA LYS A 491 -11.28 -12.75 11.80
C LYS A 491 -11.97 -13.47 10.65
N GLN A 492 -13.09 -12.93 10.15
CA GLN A 492 -13.81 -13.51 9.03
C GLN A 492 -12.94 -13.55 7.76
N PHE A 493 -12.22 -12.46 7.47
CA PHE A 493 -11.31 -12.39 6.34
C PHE A 493 -10.14 -13.38 6.48
N LEU A 494 -9.50 -13.43 7.64
CA LEU A 494 -8.30 -14.26 7.86
C LEU A 494 -8.60 -15.76 8.03
N SER A 495 -9.84 -16.11 8.38
CA SER A 495 -10.23 -17.52 8.56
C SER A 495 -10.18 -18.28 7.24
N THR A 496 -9.63 -19.48 7.28
CA THR A 496 -9.57 -20.42 6.15
C THR A 496 -10.38 -21.66 6.48
N SER A 497 -10.52 -22.56 5.50
CA SER A 497 -11.08 -23.90 5.73
C SER A 497 -10.32 -24.72 6.78
N TRP A 498 -9.07 -24.36 7.08
CA TRP A 498 -8.20 -25.08 8.02
C TRP A 498 -8.11 -24.42 9.41
N LYS A 499 -8.42 -23.13 9.51
CA LYS A 499 -8.26 -22.38 10.76
C LYS A 499 -9.24 -21.22 10.84
N SER A 500 -9.99 -21.20 11.94
CA SER A 500 -10.75 -20.02 12.37
C SER A 500 -9.88 -19.17 13.30
N TYR A 501 -9.88 -17.86 13.08
CA TYR A 501 -9.13 -16.86 13.86
C TYR A 501 -9.95 -16.21 14.93
#